data_AF-A0A418BKH8-F1
#
_entry.id   AF-A0A418BKH8-F1
#
_cell.length_a   1.000
_cell.length_b   1.000
_cell.length_c   1.000
_cell.angle_alpha   90.00
_cell.angle_beta   90.00
_cell.angle_gamma   90.00
#
_symmetry.space_group_name_H-M   'P 1'
#
loop_
_entity.id
_entity.type
_entity.pdbx_description
1 polymer ?
#
loop_
_entity_poly.entity_id
_entity_poly.type
_entity_poly.pdbx_seq_one_letter_code
_entity_poly.pdbx_strand_id
1 'polypeptide(L)'
;MAVRLQVLELVETSNVHNVSKLLGIPRRTIRSWIDQKDDILAFDGNKKRMKLSPGGRPESFPDPVGLLEFIKEMRVRERALTSAHMITWIKRFQTDWLRTYLARKSLGTGYQAILRLLQRFCHRHGFSRRKAGCGQQSQAALIEVRDEFAEAFHRS
;
A
#
# COMPACT_ATOMS: atom_id res chain seq x y z
N MET A 1 -13.48 14.94 17.81
CA MET A 1 -13.94 13.63 17.32
C MET A 1 -13.85 13.56 15.81
N ALA A 2 -13.83 12.36 15.22
CA ALA A 2 -13.87 12.20 13.77
C ALA A 2 -15.31 12.43 13.26
N VAL A 3 -15.49 13.32 12.28
CA VAL A 3 -16.81 13.74 11.79
C VAL A 3 -17.68 12.56 11.35
N ARG A 4 -17.09 11.52 10.75
CA ARG A 4 -17.84 10.33 10.30
C ARG A 4 -18.43 9.52 11.45
N LEU A 5 -17.69 9.36 12.54
CA LEU A 5 -18.17 8.62 13.72
C LEU A 5 -19.26 9.41 14.44
N GLN A 6 -19.09 10.73 14.55
CA GLN A 6 -20.11 11.62 15.10
C GLN A 6 -21.40 11.56 14.28
N VAL A 7 -21.30 11.51 12.95
CA VAL A 7 -22.47 11.35 12.08
C VAL A 7 -23.16 10.00 12.30
N LEU A 8 -22.41 8.90 12.44
CA LEU A 8 -22.99 7.57 12.67
C LEU A 8 -23.73 7.50 14.01
N GLU A 9 -23.14 8.04 15.08
CA GLU A 9 -23.75 8.12 16.41
C GLU A 9 -25.03 8.99 16.41
N LEU A 10 -24.99 10.14 15.74
CA LEU A 10 -26.16 11.02 15.62
C LEU A 10 -27.27 10.43 14.74
N VAL A 11 -26.93 9.59 13.76
CA VAL A 11 -27.93 8.91 12.93
C VAL A 11 -28.63 7.77 13.69
N GLU A 12 -27.98 7.16 14.68
CA GLU A 12 -28.62 6.15 15.53
C GLU A 12 -29.69 6.76 16.45
N THR A 13 -29.53 8.03 16.82
CA THR A 13 -30.45 8.76 17.71
C THR A 13 -31.38 9.73 16.98
N SER A 14 -31.15 10.01 15.69
CA SER A 14 -31.90 11.00 14.90
C SER A 14 -31.95 10.66 13.40
N ASN A 15 -32.92 11.24 12.68
CA ASN A 15 -33.01 11.06 11.22
C ASN A 15 -31.87 11.81 10.49
N VAL A 16 -31.34 11.20 9.41
CA VAL A 16 -30.39 11.78 8.44
C VAL A 16 -30.74 13.22 8.03
N HIS A 17 -32.03 13.56 7.90
CA HIS A 17 -32.45 14.93 7.59
C HIS A 17 -31.98 15.95 8.65
N ASN A 18 -32.15 15.61 9.93
CA ASN A 18 -31.80 16.49 11.05
C ASN A 18 -30.28 16.57 11.21
N VAL A 19 -29.59 15.43 11.08
CA VAL A 19 -28.12 15.37 11.12
C VAL A 19 -27.50 16.19 9.99
N SER A 20 -28.10 16.16 8.80
CA SER A 20 -27.68 16.98 7.65
C SER A 20 -27.80 18.48 7.94
N LYS A 21 -28.91 18.93 8.53
CA LYS A 21 -29.11 20.34 8.91
C LYS A 21 -28.14 20.76 10.02
N LEU A 22 -27.96 19.91 11.03
CA LEU A 22 -27.12 20.18 12.19
C LEU A 22 -25.64 20.35 11.83
N LEU A 23 -25.12 19.50 10.94
CA LEU A 23 -23.69 19.46 10.60
C LEU A 23 -23.36 20.12 9.26
N GLY A 24 -24.36 20.57 8.50
CA GLY A 24 -24.17 21.13 7.16
C GLY A 24 -23.67 20.12 6.12
N ILE A 25 -23.81 18.82 6.37
CA ILE A 25 -23.32 17.75 5.48
C ILE A 25 -24.45 17.31 4.55
N PRO A 26 -24.23 17.19 3.22
CA PRO A 26 -25.24 16.69 2.30
C PRO A 26 -25.74 15.28 2.67
N ARG A 27 -27.06 15.06 2.60
CA ARG A 27 -27.68 13.77 2.92
C ARG A 27 -27.09 12.60 2.14
N ARG A 28 -26.69 12.82 0.88
CA ARG A 28 -26.04 11.80 0.04
C ARG A 28 -24.71 11.31 0.65
N THR A 29 -23.93 12.22 1.21
CA THR A 29 -22.67 11.90 1.87
C THR A 29 -22.90 11.11 3.15
N ILE A 30 -23.91 11.51 3.94
CA ILE A 30 -24.29 10.78 5.16
C ILE A 30 -24.72 9.34 4.82
N ARG A 31 -25.58 9.15 3.80
CA ARG A 31 -25.97 7.81 3.34
C ARG A 31 -24.78 6.96 2.92
N SER A 32 -23.88 7.51 2.12
CA SER A 32 -22.66 6.79 1.71
C SER A 32 -21.79 6.37 2.90
N TRP A 33 -21.79 7.12 4.00
CA TRP A 33 -21.06 6.72 5.22
C TRP A 33 -21.82 5.69 6.03
N ILE A 34 -23.16 5.70 6.02
CA ILE A 34 -23.97 4.62 6.59
C ILE A 34 -23.71 3.32 5.82
N ASP A 35 -23.66 3.36 4.49
CA ASP A 35 -23.34 2.20 3.65
C ASP A 35 -21.94 1.63 3.93
N GLN A 36 -21.01 2.50 4.38
CA GLN A 36 -19.64 2.16 4.73
C GLN A 36 -19.43 2.01 6.25
N LYS A 37 -20.50 1.87 7.03
CA LYS A 37 -20.45 1.89 8.51
C LYS A 37 -19.44 0.88 9.05
N ASP A 38 -19.48 -0.35 8.56
CA ASP A 38 -18.62 -1.43 9.05
C ASP A 38 -17.14 -1.14 8.78
N ASP A 39 -16.81 -0.66 7.57
CA ASP A 39 -15.44 -0.25 7.21
C ASP A 39 -14.95 0.94 8.06
N ILE A 40 -15.85 1.88 8.40
CA ILE A 40 -15.56 3.03 9.25
C ILE A 40 -15.26 2.59 10.69
N LEU A 41 -16.04 1.64 11.22
CA LEU A 41 -15.88 1.13 12.59
C LEU A 41 -14.66 0.22 12.73
N ALA A 42 -14.38 -0.61 11.71
CA ALA A 42 -13.23 -1.51 11.67
C ALA A 42 -11.89 -0.80 11.41
N PHE A 43 -11.89 0.49 11.06
CA PHE A 43 -10.66 1.23 10.74
C PHE A 43 -9.82 1.53 11.99
N ASP A 44 -8.65 0.89 12.06
CA ASP A 44 -7.68 1.03 13.17
C ASP A 44 -6.69 2.22 13.00
N GLY A 45 -6.77 2.95 11.90
CA GLY A 45 -5.86 4.08 11.64
C GLY A 45 -6.29 5.41 12.28
N ASN A 46 -5.65 6.51 11.85
CA ASN A 46 -6.03 7.85 12.29
C ASN A 46 -7.45 8.23 11.82
N LYS A 47 -8.41 8.14 12.75
CA LYS A 47 -9.84 8.39 12.53
C LYS A 47 -10.16 9.80 12.03
N LYS A 48 -9.31 10.81 12.30
CA LYS A 48 -9.47 12.18 11.76
C LYS A 48 -9.10 12.31 10.27
N ARG A 49 -8.22 11.44 9.78
CA ARG A 49 -7.74 11.39 8.37
C ARG A 49 -8.03 10.04 7.74
N MET A 50 -9.21 9.50 8.01
CA MET A 50 -9.60 8.17 7.58
C MET A 50 -9.83 8.10 6.07
N LYS A 51 -9.08 7.23 5.40
CA LYS A 51 -9.22 6.91 3.98
C LYS A 51 -9.60 5.43 3.86
N LEU A 52 -10.91 5.16 3.74
CA LEU A 52 -11.48 3.82 3.63
C LEU A 52 -10.95 3.05 2.42
N SER A 53 -10.73 3.77 1.33
CA SER A 53 -9.89 3.28 0.23
C SER A 53 -8.62 4.13 0.17
N PRO A 54 -7.44 3.52 -0.02
CA PRO A 54 -6.24 4.28 -0.36
C PRO A 54 -6.55 5.15 -1.58
N GLY A 55 -6.59 6.46 -1.39
CA GLY A 55 -6.84 7.38 -2.50
C GLY A 55 -5.78 7.17 -3.57
N GLY A 56 -6.21 6.90 -4.82
CA GLY A 56 -5.29 6.65 -5.92
C GLY A 56 -5.88 5.71 -6.97
N ARG A 57 -5.17 5.55 -8.10
CA ARG A 57 -5.56 4.64 -9.16
C ARG A 57 -5.42 3.19 -8.67
N PRO A 58 -6.43 2.31 -8.83
CA PRO A 58 -6.34 0.93 -8.36
C PRO A 58 -5.16 0.20 -8.97
N GLU A 59 -4.51 -0.62 -8.15
CA GLU A 59 -3.45 -1.57 -8.55
C GLU A 59 -4.07 -2.96 -8.63
N SER A 60 -4.89 -3.18 -9.65
CA SER A 60 -5.46 -4.51 -9.89
C SER A 60 -4.39 -5.39 -10.54
N PHE A 61 -3.66 -6.12 -9.71
CA PHE A 61 -2.71 -7.14 -10.11
C PHE A 61 -3.26 -8.51 -9.67
N PRO A 62 -3.08 -9.60 -10.44
CA PRO A 62 -3.69 -10.90 -10.16
C PRO A 62 -3.07 -11.57 -8.93
N ASP A 63 -1.77 -11.35 -8.70
CA ASP A 63 -1.02 -11.93 -7.59
C ASP A 63 -0.09 -10.88 -6.93
N PRO A 64 -0.65 -9.96 -6.13
CA PRO A 64 0.16 -8.93 -5.46
C PRO A 64 1.07 -9.55 -4.39
N VAL A 65 0.70 -10.71 -3.84
CA VAL A 65 1.46 -11.39 -2.79
C VAL A 65 2.74 -11.99 -3.37
N GLY A 66 2.67 -12.73 -4.47
CA GLY A 66 3.85 -13.33 -5.10
C GLY A 66 4.85 -12.29 -5.60
N LEU A 67 4.39 -11.16 -6.13
CA LEU A 67 5.28 -10.06 -6.50
C LEU A 67 5.95 -9.45 -5.26
N LEU A 68 5.22 -9.30 -4.15
CA LEU A 68 5.76 -8.79 -2.89
C LEU A 68 6.85 -9.72 -2.32
N GLU A 69 6.61 -11.03 -2.34
CA GLU A 69 7.58 -12.04 -1.90
C GLU A 69 8.84 -12.02 -2.76
N PHE A 70 8.70 -11.96 -4.08
CA PHE A 70 9.83 -11.82 -4.99
C PHE A 70 10.68 -10.56 -4.70
N ILE A 71 10.02 -9.42 -4.44
CA ILE A 71 10.71 -8.18 -4.07
C ILE A 71 11.46 -8.33 -2.74
N LYS A 72 10.85 -8.97 -1.75
CA LYS A 72 11.47 -9.25 -0.44
C LYS A 72 12.67 -10.17 -0.57
N GLU A 73 12.55 -11.27 -1.32
CA GLU A 73 13.63 -12.21 -1.58
C GLU A 73 14.84 -11.53 -2.23
N MET A 74 14.59 -10.69 -3.25
CA MET A 74 15.65 -9.92 -3.91
C MET A 74 16.34 -8.95 -2.95
N ARG A 75 15.59 -8.35 -2.02
CA ARG A 75 16.13 -7.46 -0.98
C ARG A 75 16.96 -8.19 0.07
N VAL A 76 16.51 -9.37 0.51
CA VAL A 76 17.25 -10.22 1.46
C VAL A 76 18.58 -10.65 0.86
N ARG A 77 18.62 -10.94 -0.45
CA ARG A 77 19.85 -11.25 -1.18
C ARG A 77 20.71 -10.03 -1.52
N GLU A 78 20.35 -8.84 -1.02
CA GLU A 78 21.01 -7.56 -1.29
C GLU A 78 21.19 -7.22 -2.78
N ARG A 79 20.38 -7.80 -3.66
CA ARG A 79 20.48 -7.58 -5.09
C ARG A 79 19.82 -6.25 -5.48
N ALA A 80 20.41 -5.60 -6.48
CA ALA A 80 19.80 -4.43 -7.10
C ALA A 80 18.47 -4.82 -7.76
N LEU A 81 17.36 -4.39 -7.16
CA LEU A 81 16.03 -4.55 -7.72
C LEU A 81 15.69 -3.38 -8.64
N THR A 82 15.31 -3.69 -9.87
CA THR A 82 14.86 -2.70 -10.87
C THR A 82 13.47 -3.06 -11.38
N SER A 83 12.79 -2.10 -12.02
CA SER A 83 11.50 -2.35 -12.67
C SER A 83 11.58 -3.45 -13.74
N ALA A 84 12.74 -3.64 -14.38
CA ALA A 84 12.95 -4.71 -15.35
C ALA A 84 12.81 -6.10 -14.70
N HIS A 85 13.39 -6.30 -13.51
CA HIS A 85 13.27 -7.57 -12.78
C HIS A 85 11.82 -7.90 -12.44
N MET A 86 11.06 -6.91 -11.97
CA MET A 86 9.62 -7.06 -11.70
C MET A 86 8.84 -7.36 -12.99
N ILE A 87 9.15 -6.70 -14.10
CA ILE A 87 8.52 -7.00 -15.41
C ILE A 87 8.83 -8.44 -15.85
N THR A 88 10.08 -8.91 -15.67
CA THR A 88 10.46 -10.29 -16.01
C THR A 88 9.69 -11.30 -15.15
N TRP A 89 9.50 -11.03 -13.86
CA TRP A 89 8.66 -11.85 -12.99
C TRP A 89 7.21 -11.90 -13.50
N ILE A 90 6.63 -10.75 -13.84
CA ILE A 90 5.27 -10.67 -14.40
C ILE A 90 5.17 -11.46 -15.72
N LYS A 91 6.16 -11.34 -16.60
CA LYS A 91 6.22 -12.09 -17.87
C LYS A 91 6.35 -13.60 -17.68
N ARG A 92 6.85 -14.05 -16.52
CA ARG A 92 7.05 -15.47 -16.23
C ARG A 92 5.82 -16.09 -15.58
N PHE A 93 5.18 -15.38 -14.67
CA PHE A 93 4.13 -15.93 -13.82
C PHE A 93 2.73 -15.40 -14.14
N GLN A 94 2.62 -14.26 -14.83
CA GLN A 94 1.37 -13.52 -15.03
C GLN A 94 1.19 -13.05 -16.49
N THR A 95 1.57 -13.91 -17.45
CA THR A 95 1.61 -13.59 -18.88
C THR A 95 0.23 -13.24 -19.45
N ASP A 96 -0.80 -14.01 -19.11
CA ASP A 96 -2.15 -13.78 -19.65
C ASP A 96 -2.76 -12.49 -19.12
N TRP A 97 -2.53 -12.21 -17.83
CA TRP A 97 -2.88 -10.92 -17.25
C TRP A 97 -2.11 -9.78 -17.94
N LEU A 98 -0.81 -9.93 -18.18
CA LEU A 98 0.00 -8.92 -18.86
C LEU A 98 -0.53 -8.61 -20.26
N ARG A 99 -0.86 -9.65 -21.04
CA ARG A 99 -1.45 -9.52 -22.38
C ARG A 99 -2.78 -8.77 -22.32
N THR A 100 -3.68 -9.19 -21.44
CA THR A 100 -5.00 -8.57 -21.25
C THR A 100 -4.89 -7.11 -20.78
N TYR A 101 -3.94 -6.82 -19.90
CA TYR A 101 -3.68 -5.48 -19.38
C TYR A 101 -3.18 -4.54 -20.48
N LEU A 102 -2.23 -5.01 -21.31
CA LEU A 102 -1.66 -4.23 -22.40
C LEU A 102 -2.65 -4.03 -23.56
N ALA A 103 -3.52 -5.01 -23.85
CA ALA A 103 -4.56 -4.89 -24.87
C ALA A 103 -5.55 -3.72 -24.61
N ARG A 104 -5.73 -3.35 -23.33
CA ARG A 104 -6.57 -2.23 -22.91
C ARG A 104 -5.88 -0.86 -22.99
N LYS A 105 -4.62 -0.79 -23.40
CA LYS A 105 -3.83 0.46 -23.48
C LYS A 105 -3.72 0.91 -24.92
N SER A 106 -3.58 2.23 -25.12
CA SER A 106 -3.26 2.77 -26.44
C SER A 106 -1.89 2.28 -26.89
N LEU A 107 -1.74 2.09 -28.20
CA LEU A 107 -0.49 1.69 -28.84
C LEU A 107 0.66 2.61 -28.36
N GLY A 108 1.76 2.01 -27.92
CA GLY A 108 2.94 2.71 -27.40
C GLY A 108 2.88 3.12 -25.92
N THR A 109 1.72 3.16 -25.25
CA THR A 109 1.65 3.58 -23.83
C THR A 109 1.73 2.43 -22.82
N GLY A 110 1.60 1.18 -23.29
CA GLY A 110 1.54 0.00 -22.44
C GLY A 110 2.74 -0.17 -21.51
N TYR A 111 3.96 0.04 -22.03
CA TYR A 111 5.20 -0.06 -21.23
C TYR A 111 5.26 1.02 -20.12
N GLN A 112 4.92 2.27 -20.45
CA GLN A 112 4.88 3.34 -19.44
C GLN A 112 3.74 3.14 -18.43
N ALA A 113 2.64 2.50 -18.84
CA ALA A 113 1.54 2.16 -17.95
C ALA A 113 1.94 1.07 -16.94
N ILE A 114 2.72 0.06 -17.34
CA ILE A 114 3.19 -0.99 -16.42
C ILE A 114 4.27 -0.46 -15.47
N LEU A 115 5.19 0.37 -15.95
CA LEU A 115 6.20 1.00 -15.09
C LEU A 115 5.54 1.83 -13.98
N ARG A 116 4.54 2.63 -14.33
CA ARG A 116 3.79 3.43 -13.34
C ARG A 116 2.97 2.57 -12.39
N LEU A 117 2.46 1.42 -12.83
CA LEU A 117 1.77 0.46 -11.96
C LEU A 117 2.74 -0.09 -10.90
N LEU A 118 3.91 -0.57 -11.33
CA LEU A 118 4.95 -1.10 -10.45
C LEU A 118 5.49 -0.06 -9.46
N GLN A 119 5.69 1.18 -9.91
CA GLN A 119 6.13 2.26 -9.04
C GLN A 119 5.15 2.53 -7.90
N ARG A 120 3.84 2.56 -8.21
CA ARG A 120 2.82 2.78 -7.18
C ARG A 120 2.72 1.58 -6.24
N PHE A 121 2.79 0.35 -6.78
CA PHE A 121 2.86 -0.88 -5.97
C PHE A 121 4.01 -0.82 -4.97
N CYS A 122 5.22 -0.56 -5.45
CA CYS A 122 6.40 -0.41 -4.59
C CYS A 122 6.19 0.66 -3.51
N HIS A 123 5.64 1.82 -3.89
CA HIS A 123 5.38 2.91 -2.95
C HIS A 123 4.36 2.53 -1.86
N ARG A 124 3.26 1.86 -2.21
CA ARG A 124 2.26 1.39 -1.23
C ARG A 124 2.82 0.38 -0.25
N HIS A 125 3.71 -0.49 -0.71
CA HIS A 125 4.37 -1.49 0.13
C HIS A 125 5.62 -0.97 0.85
N GLY A 126 5.86 0.35 0.85
CA GLY A 126 6.97 0.97 1.60
C GLY A 126 8.35 0.79 0.97
N PHE A 127 8.43 0.29 -0.27
CA PHE A 127 9.70 0.16 -0.96
C PHE A 127 10.15 1.49 -1.55
N SER A 128 11.24 2.01 -0.99
CA SER A 128 11.95 3.17 -1.53
C SER A 128 13.21 2.76 -2.29
N ARG A 129 13.67 3.62 -3.20
CA ARG A 129 14.98 3.47 -3.83
C ARG A 129 16.05 3.62 -2.76
N ARG A 130 16.89 2.59 -2.57
CA ARG A 130 18.11 2.72 -1.77
C ARG A 130 19.10 3.62 -2.52
N LYS A 131 19.61 4.65 -1.86
CA LYS A 131 20.81 5.38 -2.31
C LYS A 131 22.01 4.68 -1.69
N ALA A 132 23.00 4.34 -2.52
CA ALA A 132 24.28 3.86 -2.01
C ALA A 132 24.93 5.01 -1.22
N GLY A 133 25.30 4.74 0.02
CA GLY A 133 26.08 5.65 0.86
C GLY A 133 27.41 5.01 1.22
N CYS A 134 28.48 5.78 1.37
CA CYS A 134 29.83 5.22 1.55
C CYS A 134 30.03 4.45 2.87
N GLY A 135 29.05 4.48 3.79
CA GLY A 135 29.05 3.72 5.05
C GLY A 135 28.09 2.54 5.09
N GLN A 136 27.50 2.12 3.95
CA GLN A 136 26.61 0.97 3.93
C GLN A 136 27.40 -0.34 3.94
N GLN A 137 27.20 -1.13 5.00
CA GLN A 137 27.73 -2.49 5.12
C GLN A 137 26.66 -3.53 4.73
N SER A 138 27.10 -4.75 4.42
CA SER A 138 26.18 -5.86 4.16
C SER A 138 25.46 -6.28 5.44
N GLN A 139 24.27 -6.86 5.28
CA GLN A 139 23.49 -7.39 6.39
C GLN A 139 24.27 -8.46 7.16
N ALA A 140 25.09 -9.25 6.48
CA ALA A 140 25.95 -10.25 7.11
C ALA A 140 26.97 -9.59 8.06
N ALA A 141 27.68 -8.55 7.62
CA ALA A 141 28.64 -7.83 8.46
C ALA A 141 27.96 -7.16 9.66
N LEU A 142 26.75 -6.62 9.48
CA LEU A 142 25.98 -6.03 10.58
C LEU A 142 25.50 -7.07 11.59
N ILE A 143 25.16 -8.29 11.14
CA ILE A 143 24.78 -9.39 12.02
C ILE A 143 25.97 -9.85 12.85
N GLU A 144 27.14 -9.99 12.22
CA GLU A 144 28.38 -10.36 12.91
C GLU A 144 28.73 -9.38 14.03
N VAL A 145 28.75 -8.07 13.73
CA VAL A 145 29.00 -7.02 14.73
C VAL A 145 27.96 -7.04 15.87
N ARG A 146 26.70 -7.32 15.55
CA ARG A 146 25.64 -7.44 16.57
C ARG A 146 25.87 -8.63 17.48
N ASP A 147 26.23 -9.78 16.91
CA ASP A 147 26.40 -11.03 17.66
C ASP A 147 27.65 -10.95 18.54
N GLU A 148 28.76 -10.38 18.05
CA GLU A 148 29.95 -10.06 18.84
C GLU A 148 29.62 -9.15 20.04
N PHE A 149 28.84 -8.08 19.80
CA PHE A 149 28.42 -7.18 20.87
C PHE A 149 27.54 -7.88 21.90
N ALA A 150 26.59 -8.72 21.47
CA ALA A 150 25.72 -9.49 22.35
C ALA A 150 26.53 -10.44 23.25
N GLU A 151 27.53 -11.13 22.69
CA GLU A 151 28.43 -11.98 23.47
C GLU A 151 29.27 -11.19 24.47
N ALA A 152 29.75 -10.00 24.10
CA ALA A 152 30.53 -9.15 24.99
C ALA A 152 29.67 -8.62 26.16
N PHE A 153 28.43 -8.20 25.88
CA PHE A 153 27.48 -7.71 26.88
C PHE A 153 27.07 -8.78 27.89
N HIS A 154 26.89 -10.03 27.45
CA HIS A 154 26.55 -11.12 28.37
C HIS A 154 27.74 -11.64 29.18
N ARG A 155 28.97 -11.29 28.81
CA ARG A 155 30.21 -11.63 29.55
C ARG A 155 30.58 -10.62 30.63
N SER A 156 30.02 -9.41 30.62
CA SER A 156 30.19 -8.35 31.62
C SER A 156 29.14 -8.40 32.72
#